data_AF-G2GWY8-F1
#
_entry.id   AF-G2GWY8-F1
#
_cell.length_a   1.000
_cell.length_b   1.000
_cell.length_c   1.000
_cell.angle_alpha   90.00
_cell.angle_beta   90.00
_cell.angle_gamma   90.00
#
_symmetry.space_group_name_H-M   'P 1'
#
loop_
_entity.id
_entity.type
_entity.pdbx_description
1 polymer ?
#
loop_
_entity_poly.entity_id
_entity_poly.type
_entity_poly.pdbx_seq_one_letter_code
_entity_poly.pdbx_strand_id
1 'polypeptide(L)'
;MNKAMLFIPRKLTLPYSWCGHIPFVGWLINQHRPKTIVELGTHSGNSYFAICQSVLENDTGSKCYSIDTWKGDEQAGYYGEEVYTEFFAYHQQVYSGFSNIMRMTFDEANKSFNEDEIDLLHIDGLHTY
;
A
#
# COMPACT_ATOMS: atom_id res chain seq x y z
N MET A 1 19.05 -11.79 12.60
CA MET A 1 18.26 -11.47 11.40
C MET A 1 16.87 -11.05 11.85
N ASN A 2 16.36 -9.89 11.42
CA ASN A 2 15.03 -9.43 11.83
C ASN A 2 13.97 -10.35 11.20
N LYS A 3 13.09 -10.96 12.01
CA LYS A 3 12.07 -11.91 11.52
C LYS A 3 11.10 -11.25 10.52
N ALA A 4 10.86 -9.94 10.66
CA ALA A 4 10.01 -9.19 9.75
C ALA A 4 10.59 -9.06 8.33
N MET A 5 11.87 -9.37 8.11
CA MET A 5 12.46 -9.41 6.76
C MET A 5 12.18 -10.72 6.02
N LEU A 6 11.66 -11.74 6.70
CA LEU A 6 11.63 -13.12 6.22
C LEU A 6 10.21 -13.67 6.06
N PHE A 7 9.20 -12.80 6.04
CA PHE A 7 7.83 -13.26 5.82
C PHE A 7 7.62 -13.62 4.35
N ILE A 8 6.78 -14.62 4.13
CA ILE A 8 6.33 -15.00 2.78
C ILE A 8 5.14 -14.10 2.43
N PRO A 9 5.19 -13.36 1.31
CA PRO A 9 4.06 -12.53 0.88
C PRO A 9 2.79 -13.38 0.75
N ARG A 10 1.70 -12.95 1.38
CA ARG A 10 0.41 -13.65 1.29
C ARG A 10 -0.27 -13.47 -0.07
N LYS A 11 0.05 -12.39 -0.77
CA LYS A 11 -0.42 -12.11 -2.13
C LYS A 11 0.70 -11.49 -2.95
N LEU A 12 0.87 -12.02 -4.15
CA LEU A 12 1.63 -11.37 -5.22
C LEU A 12 0.74 -11.37 -6.46
N THR A 13 0.73 -10.25 -7.17
CA THR A 13 -0.04 -10.05 -8.41
C THR A 13 0.91 -9.43 -9.44
N LEU A 14 0.74 -9.70 -10.74
CA LEU A 14 1.52 -8.97 -11.74
C LEU A 14 1.16 -7.47 -11.70
N PRO A 15 2.11 -6.55 -11.98
CA PRO A 15 3.54 -6.75 -12.23
C PRO A 15 4.36 -6.93 -10.94
N TYR A 16 5.47 -7.69 -11.02
CA TYR A 16 6.31 -8.01 -9.86
C TYR A 16 7.48 -7.04 -9.60
N SER A 17 7.52 -5.90 -10.29
CA SER A 17 8.64 -4.94 -10.25
C SER A 17 9.04 -4.53 -8.83
N TRP A 18 8.06 -4.38 -7.93
CA TRP A 18 8.32 -3.98 -6.55
C TRP A 18 8.70 -5.12 -5.59
N CYS A 19 8.43 -6.38 -5.95
CA CYS A 19 8.46 -7.51 -5.01
C CYS A 19 9.84 -7.75 -4.35
N GLY A 20 10.94 -7.31 -4.98
CA GLY A 20 12.28 -7.36 -4.39
C GLY A 20 12.46 -6.53 -3.12
N HIS A 21 11.59 -5.54 -2.87
CA HIS A 21 11.64 -4.64 -1.71
C HIS A 21 10.86 -5.14 -0.49
N ILE A 22 10.13 -6.25 -0.61
CA ILE A 22 9.30 -6.79 0.48
C ILE A 22 10.11 -7.02 1.79
N PRO A 23 11.33 -7.61 1.77
CA PRO A 23 12.12 -7.74 2.99
C PRO A 23 12.44 -6.39 3.66
N PHE A 24 12.67 -5.35 2.85
CA PHE A 24 12.97 -4.01 3.34
C PHE A 24 11.74 -3.37 3.99
N VAL A 25 10.57 -3.45 3.37
CA VAL A 25 9.36 -2.85 3.95
C VAL A 25 8.94 -3.55 5.24
N GLY A 26 9.12 -4.88 5.30
CA GLY A 26 8.90 -5.65 6.51
C GLY A 26 9.77 -5.17 7.68
N TRP A 27 11.06 -4.97 7.42
CA TRP A 27 11.96 -4.36 8.40
C TRP A 27 11.54 -2.94 8.78
N LEU A 28 11.26 -2.09 7.80
CA LEU A 28 10.92 -0.68 8.00
C LEU A 28 9.70 -0.53 8.92
N ILE A 29 8.59 -1.22 8.62
CA ILE A 29 7.36 -1.15 9.41
C ILE A 29 7.60 -1.68 10.83
N ASN A 30 8.33 -2.78 10.98
CA ASN A 30 8.62 -3.34 12.30
C ASN A 30 9.50 -2.41 13.16
N GLN A 31 10.47 -1.71 12.57
CA GLN A 31 11.35 -0.80 13.30
C GLN A 31 10.71 0.57 13.56
N HIS A 32 10.08 1.16 12.55
CA HIS A 32 9.55 2.51 12.63
C HIS A 32 8.21 2.58 13.39
N ARG A 33 7.38 1.53 13.29
CA ARG A 33 6.02 1.46 13.89
C ARG A 33 5.19 2.74 13.68
N PRO A 34 5.03 3.23 12.43
CA PRO A 34 4.23 4.43 12.12
C PRO A 34 2.78 4.25 12.57
N LYS A 35 2.09 5.30 13.03
CA LYS A 35 0.67 5.23 13.36
C LYS A 35 -0.20 5.35 12.12
N THR A 36 0.19 6.18 11.16
CA THR A 36 -0.50 6.38 9.89
C THR A 36 0.44 6.13 8.73
N ILE A 37 0.04 5.22 7.84
CA ILE A 37 0.77 4.89 6.61
C ILE A 37 -0.11 5.21 5.41
N VAL A 38 0.44 5.95 4.46
CA VAL A 38 -0.24 6.30 3.22
C VAL A 38 0.60 5.83 2.04
N GLU A 39 -0.03 5.17 1.08
CA GLU A 39 0.58 4.82 -0.20
C GLU A 39 -0.11 5.58 -1.34
N LEU A 40 0.70 6.17 -2.22
CA LEU A 40 0.26 6.82 -3.46
C LEU A 40 0.67 5.96 -4.65
N GLY A 41 -0.31 5.50 -5.44
CA GLY A 41 -0.09 4.63 -6.60
C GLY A 41 -0.03 3.15 -6.24
N THR A 42 -1.18 2.57 -5.89
CA THR A 42 -1.26 1.20 -5.36
C THR A 42 -1.35 0.12 -6.45
N HIS A 43 -1.93 0.43 -7.62
CA HIS A 43 -2.07 -0.52 -8.73
C HIS A 43 -2.59 -1.92 -8.29
N SER A 44 -1.82 -3.00 -8.50
CA SER A 44 -2.19 -4.37 -8.12
C SER A 44 -1.87 -4.75 -6.66
N GLY A 45 -1.28 -3.83 -5.90
CA GLY A 45 -1.18 -3.88 -4.43
C GLY A 45 0.03 -4.62 -3.85
N ASN A 46 1.07 -4.94 -4.62
CA ASN A 46 2.20 -5.71 -4.08
C ASN A 46 2.93 -5.00 -2.93
N SER A 47 3.22 -3.70 -3.10
CA SER A 47 3.80 -2.83 -2.06
C SER A 47 2.84 -2.68 -0.88
N TYR A 48 1.61 -2.27 -1.17
CA TYR A 48 0.59 -2.05 -0.16
C TYR A 48 0.27 -3.26 0.71
N PHE A 49 0.12 -4.43 0.11
CA PHE A 49 -0.18 -5.64 0.85
C PHE A 49 1.02 -6.15 1.63
N ALA A 50 2.25 -5.90 1.18
CA ALA A 50 3.45 -6.17 1.98
C ALA A 50 3.52 -5.26 3.21
N ILE A 51 3.17 -3.97 3.07
CA ILE A 51 3.02 -3.03 4.19
C ILE A 51 1.96 -3.55 5.17
N CYS A 52 0.74 -3.82 4.68
CA CYS A 52 -0.37 -4.28 5.50
C CYS A 52 -0.07 -5.62 6.19
N GLN A 53 0.58 -6.57 5.50
CA GLN A 53 1.02 -7.82 6.09
C GLN A 53 2.01 -7.58 7.23
N SER A 54 2.97 -6.66 7.03
CA SER A 54 3.94 -6.33 8.08
C SER A 54 3.27 -5.65 9.29
N VAL A 55 2.30 -4.77 9.08
CA VAL A 55 1.51 -4.16 10.16
C VAL A 55 0.78 -5.23 10.97
N LEU A 56 0.10 -6.16 10.28
CA LEU A 56 -0.65 -7.25 10.90
C LEU A 56 0.24 -8.23 11.67
N GLU A 57 1.36 -8.65 11.08
CA GLU A 57 2.25 -9.67 11.69
C GLU A 57 3.12 -9.12 12.82
N ASN A 58 3.40 -7.81 12.83
CA ASN A 58 4.18 -7.17 13.89
C ASN A 58 3.33 -6.41 14.91
N ASP A 59 2.00 -6.45 14.78
CA ASP A 59 1.02 -5.79 15.66
C ASP A 59 1.40 -4.33 15.95
N THR A 60 1.63 -3.54 14.89
CA THR A 60 2.08 -2.15 15.03
C THR A 60 0.94 -1.20 15.39
N GLY A 61 -0.32 -1.61 15.19
CA GLY A 61 -1.50 -0.76 15.41
C GLY A 61 -1.65 0.37 14.39
N SER A 62 -0.96 0.28 13.24
CA SER A 62 -0.98 1.29 12.19
C SER A 62 -2.32 1.33 11.45
N LYS A 63 -2.79 2.52 11.10
CA LYS A 63 -3.82 2.73 10.07
C LYS A 63 -3.15 2.84 8.70
N CYS A 64 -3.71 2.17 7.70
CA CYS A 64 -3.18 2.18 6.33
C CYS A 64 -4.19 2.79 5.35
N TYR A 65 -3.69 3.52 4.35
CA TYR A 65 -4.48 4.11 3.29
C TYR A 65 -3.82 3.87 1.92
N SER A 66 -4.56 3.25 1.00
CA SER A 66 -4.16 3.10 -0.40
C SER A 66 -4.90 4.14 -1.23
N ILE A 67 -4.15 4.98 -1.97
CA ILE A 67 -4.71 6.02 -2.81
C ILE A 67 -4.29 5.77 -4.25
N ASP A 68 -5.30 5.54 -5.10
CA ASP A 68 -5.14 5.37 -6.54
C ASP A 68 -6.49 5.65 -7.20
N THR A 69 -6.51 5.97 -8.49
CA THR A 69 -7.76 6.06 -9.25
C THR A 69 -8.24 4.69 -9.74
N TRP A 70 -7.31 3.74 -9.83
CA TRP A 70 -7.40 2.46 -10.54
C TRP A 70 -7.91 2.59 -11.98
N LYS A 71 -7.59 3.71 -12.64
CA LYS A 71 -7.87 3.92 -14.07
C LYS A 71 -6.64 3.68 -14.95
N GLY A 72 -5.46 3.52 -14.33
CA GLY A 72 -4.17 3.56 -15.01
C GLY A 72 -3.76 4.98 -15.42
N ASP A 73 -2.54 5.08 -15.93
CA ASP A 73 -1.94 6.32 -16.44
C ASP A 73 -1.05 6.02 -17.67
N GLU A 74 -0.41 7.06 -18.21
CA GLU A 74 0.45 6.93 -19.39
C GLU A 74 1.69 6.02 -19.19
N GLN A 75 2.10 5.73 -17.95
CA GLN A 75 3.26 4.88 -17.63
C GLN A 75 2.89 3.47 -17.20
N ALA A 76 1.89 3.32 -16.33
CA ALA A 76 1.38 2.02 -15.89
C ALA A 76 0.57 1.32 -17.01
N GLY A 77 0.15 2.10 -18.01
CA GLY A 77 -0.85 1.70 -18.99
C GLY A 77 -2.25 1.79 -18.40
N TYR A 78 -3.26 1.93 -19.26
CA TYR A 78 -4.64 1.78 -18.87
C TYR A 78 -4.93 0.30 -18.62
N TYR A 79 -5.35 -0.03 -17.41
CA TYR A 79 -5.81 -1.36 -17.04
C TYR A 79 -7.31 -1.34 -16.75
N GLY A 80 -7.96 -2.48 -16.91
CA GLY A 80 -9.40 -2.57 -16.68
C GLY A 80 -9.77 -2.62 -15.20
N GLU A 81 -11.07 -2.50 -14.94
CA GLU A 81 -11.66 -2.55 -13.60
C GLU A 81 -11.37 -3.85 -12.84
N GLU A 82 -10.92 -4.91 -13.53
CA GLU A 82 -10.48 -6.15 -12.92
C GLU A 82 -9.37 -5.94 -11.90
N VAL A 83 -8.42 -5.02 -12.15
CA VAL A 83 -7.32 -4.76 -11.20
C VAL A 83 -7.86 -4.22 -9.88
N TYR A 84 -8.76 -3.24 -9.95
CA TYR A 84 -9.44 -2.71 -8.76
C TYR A 84 -10.28 -3.79 -8.07
N THR A 85 -11.06 -4.54 -8.84
CA THR A 85 -11.99 -5.53 -8.30
C THR A 85 -11.25 -6.64 -7.55
N GLU A 86 -10.15 -7.14 -8.11
CA GLU A 86 -9.29 -8.15 -7.46
C GLU A 86 -8.59 -7.59 -6.22
N PHE A 87 -8.02 -6.38 -6.32
CA PHE A 87 -7.39 -5.69 -5.20
C PHE A 87 -8.39 -5.48 -4.05
N PHE A 88 -9.57 -4.94 -4.35
CA PHE A 88 -10.63 -4.66 -3.40
C PHE A 88 -11.11 -5.94 -2.71
N ALA A 89 -11.39 -7.00 -3.47
CA ALA A 89 -11.86 -8.27 -2.91
C ALA A 89 -10.85 -8.84 -1.89
N TYR A 90 -9.57 -8.87 -2.24
CA TYR A 90 -8.53 -9.36 -1.34
C TYR A 90 -8.34 -8.45 -0.12
N HIS A 91 -8.30 -7.13 -0.32
CA HIS A 91 -8.21 -6.15 0.76
C HIS A 91 -9.36 -6.33 1.76
N GLN A 92 -10.60 -6.40 1.29
CA GLN A 92 -11.78 -6.52 2.15
C GLN A 92 -11.73 -7.80 2.99
N GLN A 93 -11.23 -8.88 2.41
CA GLN A 93 -11.11 -10.17 3.08
C GLN A 93 -10.04 -10.18 4.19
N VAL A 94 -8.92 -9.47 4.01
CA VAL A 94 -7.72 -9.66 4.86
C VAL A 94 -7.37 -8.45 5.72
N TYR A 95 -7.56 -7.23 5.23
CA TYR A 95 -6.98 -6.01 5.84
C TYR A 95 -8.00 -4.92 6.21
N SER A 96 -9.29 -5.12 5.92
CA SER A 96 -10.36 -4.14 6.17
C SER A 96 -10.51 -3.66 7.62
N GLY A 97 -9.93 -4.37 8.60
CA GLY A 97 -9.96 -3.98 10.00
C GLY A 97 -9.12 -2.74 10.36
N PHE A 98 -8.11 -2.40 9.55
CA PHE A 98 -7.20 -1.26 9.83
C PHE A 98 -6.77 -0.50 8.57
N SER A 99 -7.03 -1.05 7.39
CA SER A 99 -6.66 -0.48 6.10
C SER A 99 -7.87 0.07 5.36
N ASN A 100 -7.67 1.16 4.61
CA ASN A 100 -8.70 1.89 3.90
C ASN A 100 -8.30 2.07 2.43
N ILE A 101 -9.29 1.94 1.54
CA ILE A 101 -9.12 2.17 0.10
C ILE A 101 -9.72 3.53 -0.25
N MET A 102 -8.91 4.39 -0.85
CA MET A 102 -9.29 5.73 -1.31
C MET A 102 -9.20 5.79 -2.84
N ARG A 103 -10.31 5.46 -3.51
CA ARG A 103 -10.38 5.47 -4.98
C ARG A 103 -10.57 6.91 -5.50
N MET A 104 -9.50 7.69 -5.52
CA MET A 104 -9.51 9.12 -5.85
C MET A 104 -8.12 9.60 -6.29
N THR A 105 -8.01 10.86 -6.71
CA THR A 105 -6.72 11.50 -7.02
C THR A 105 -5.95 11.87 -5.75
N PHE A 106 -4.64 12.11 -5.87
CA PHE A 106 -3.81 12.52 -4.74
C PHE A 106 -4.23 13.88 -4.16
N ASP A 107 -4.65 14.83 -5.02
CA ASP A 107 -5.16 16.14 -4.60
C ASP A 107 -6.46 16.06 -3.79
N GLU A 108 -7.34 15.11 -4.14
CA GLU A 108 -8.55 14.84 -3.37
C GLU A 108 -8.22 14.20 -2.03
N ALA A 109 -7.30 13.22 -2.03
CA ALA A 109 -6.89 12.54 -0.81
C ALA A 109 -6.16 13.46 0.18
N ASN A 110 -5.36 14.42 -0.32
CA ASN A 110 -4.67 15.41 0.51
C ASN A 110 -5.61 16.20 1.43
N LYS A 111 -6.88 16.37 1.05
CA LYS A 111 -7.89 17.05 1.87
C LYS A 111 -8.43 16.20 3.03
N SER A 112 -8.10 14.91 3.04
CA SER A 112 -8.56 13.94 4.05
C SER A 112 -7.58 13.78 5.22
N PHE A 113 -6.39 14.38 5.13
CA PHE A 113 -5.36 14.31 6.16
C PHE A 113 -5.07 15.71 6.71
N ASN A 114 -4.78 15.77 8.01
CA ASN A 114 -4.31 16.97 8.67
C ASN A 114 -2.78 17.11 8.51
N GLU A 115 -2.28 18.31 8.80
CA GLU A 115 -0.85 18.55 8.93
C GLU A 115 -0.23 17.60 9.98
N ASP A 116 0.95 17.05 9.68
CA ASP A 116 1.68 16.08 10.52
C ASP A 116 0.93 14.77 10.85
N GLU A 117 -0.15 14.42 10.14
CA GLU A 117 -0.91 13.19 10.41
C GLU A 117 -0.24 11.92 9.83
N ILE A 118 0.55 12.04 8.77
CA ILE A 118 1.15 10.91 8.06
C ILE A 118 2.57 10.65 8.60
N ASP A 119 2.77 9.53 9.29
CA ASP A 119 4.09 9.13 9.80
C ASP A 119 4.96 8.50 8.69
N LEU A 120 4.34 7.77 7.76
CA LEU A 120 5.03 7.14 6.63
C LEU A 120 4.24 7.36 5.34
N LEU A 121 4.86 8.07 4.41
CA LEU A 121 4.38 8.22 3.05
C LEU A 121 5.20 7.33 2.11
N HIS A 122 4.55 6.34 1.52
CA HIS A 122 5.12 5.52 0.45
C HIS A 122 4.64 6.04 -0.90
N ILE A 123 5.60 6.31 -1.78
CA ILE A 123 5.38 6.95 -3.07
C ILE A 123 5.74 5.93 -4.14
N ASP A 124 4.74 5.37 -4.81
CA ASP A 124 4.86 4.26 -5.78
C ASP A 124 4.08 4.54 -7.08
N GLY A 125 3.86 5.82 -7.38
CA GLY A 125 3.21 6.31 -8.60
C GLY A 125 4.15 7.16 -9.46
N LEU A 126 3.67 7.57 -10.64
CA LEU A 126 4.36 8.56 -11.48
C LEU A 126 4.22 9.96 -10.88
N HIS A 127 5.36 10.62 -10.68
CA HIS A 127 5.44 12.03 -10.25
C HIS A 127 6.17 12.84 -11.33
N THR A 128 5.44 13.27 -12.37
CA THR A 128 5.89 14.38 -13.20
C THR A 128 5.43 15.67 -12.51
N TYR A 129 6.38 16.41 -11.95
CA TYR A 129 6.17 17.76 -11.41
C TYR A 129 6.16 18.81 -12.53
#